data_AF-A0A8B9QVB5-F1
#
_entry.id   AF-A0A8B9QVB5-F1
#
_cell.length_a   1.000
_cell.length_b   1.000
_cell.length_c   1.000
_cell.angle_alpha   90.00
_cell.angle_beta   90.00
_cell.angle_gamma   90.00
#
_symmetry.space_group_name_H-M   'P 1'
#
loop_
_entity.id
_entity.type
_entity.pdbx_description
1 polymer ?
#
loop_
_entity_poly.entity_id
_entity_poly.type
_entity_poly.pdbx_seq_one_letter_code
_entity_poly.pdbx_strand_id
1 'polypeptide(L)'
;QHGRLKLRPPDAARRKQREEKLRRYRVAMATLIDKRGRGELDAEVVELTGAVLAANPDVGTCWNLRRRALELLGGDWWVAGVPGELAFVGGCLGVNPKSYGAWHHRCWVLRHAPPDPAAQRAFCARLLEADPRNFHAWEHRRAEAGEAAEAELAFTAQLLARDFSNFSAWHHRGRLLADGPLPPERLRQGAWRPFWELELVQNAVFTDPQDQSAWVYLRCLLARGRGGVKKGAWSVSPGSLEASLEDRPLPGPWRPADGRPRPSCFWVSVTSPGGGANGEKWAGLMKSGRGQSPEAPPPFDASPPALPPAPRPGHAPRPPPRRLATRPRPLCDAPPR
;
A
#
# COMPACT_ATOMS: atom_id res chain seq x y z
N GLN A 1 -8.00 -3.55 22.83
CA GLN A 1 -8.87 -4.74 22.64
C GLN A 1 -9.86 -4.39 21.53
N HIS A 2 -9.96 -5.20 20.47
CA HIS A 2 -10.85 -4.93 19.34
C HIS A 2 -11.88 -6.06 19.21
N GLY A 3 -13.13 -5.74 18.84
CA GLY A 3 -14.14 -6.74 18.47
C GLY A 3 -14.53 -7.75 19.54
N ARG A 4 -14.36 -7.46 20.84
CA ARG A 4 -14.80 -8.38 21.90
C ARG A 4 -16.31 -8.52 21.87
N LEU A 5 -16.79 -9.68 21.42
CA LEU A 5 -18.18 -10.07 21.55
C LEU A 5 -18.60 -10.02 23.02
N LYS A 6 -19.74 -9.38 23.29
CA LYS A 6 -20.44 -9.52 24.57
C LYS A 6 -20.96 -10.95 24.65
N LEU A 7 -20.16 -11.84 25.23
CA LEU A 7 -20.53 -13.23 25.44
C LEU A 7 -21.14 -13.40 26.83
N ARG A 8 -22.06 -14.37 26.94
CA ARG A 8 -22.53 -14.85 28.24
C ARG A 8 -21.35 -15.37 29.06
N PRO A 9 -21.43 -15.32 30.40
CA PRO A 9 -20.37 -15.81 31.25
C PRO A 9 -20.01 -17.26 30.88
N PRO A 10 -18.71 -17.59 30.78
CA PRO A 10 -18.28 -18.94 30.39
C PRO A 10 -18.74 -19.97 31.43
N ASP A 11 -19.05 -21.19 30.96
CA ASP A 11 -19.41 -22.32 31.82
C ASP A 11 -18.25 -22.70 32.78
N ALA A 12 -18.58 -23.40 33.87
CA ALA A 12 -17.62 -23.76 34.93
C ALA A 12 -16.36 -24.47 34.40
N ALA A 13 -16.52 -25.38 33.43
CA ALA A 13 -15.38 -26.07 32.80
C ALA A 13 -14.44 -25.10 32.06
N ARG A 14 -15.01 -24.15 31.29
CA ARG A 14 -14.23 -23.12 30.57
C ARG A 14 -13.55 -22.14 31.53
N ARG A 15 -14.18 -21.83 32.67
CA ARG A 15 -13.55 -21.02 33.73
C ARG A 15 -12.34 -21.74 34.33
N LYS A 16 -12.50 -22.99 34.74
CA LYS A 16 -11.41 -23.82 35.28
C LYS A 16 -10.24 -23.93 34.29
N GLN A 17 -10.53 -24.12 33.00
CA GLN A 17 -9.48 -24.16 31.96
C GLN A 17 -8.74 -22.82 31.82
N ARG A 18 -9.46 -21.69 31.87
CA ARG A 18 -8.86 -20.34 31.82
C ARG A 18 -8.02 -20.06 33.06
N GLU A 19 -8.47 -20.47 34.24
CA GLU A 19 -7.75 -20.34 35.50
C GLU A 19 -6.45 -21.14 35.49
N GLU A 20 -6.49 -22.40 35.02
CA GLU A 20 -5.28 -23.22 34.91
C GLU A 20 -4.30 -22.63 33.89
N LYS A 21 -4.79 -22.14 32.74
CA LYS A 21 -3.95 -21.44 31.75
C LYS A 21 -3.32 -20.18 32.34
N LEU A 22 -4.08 -19.40 33.12
CA LEU A 22 -3.60 -18.21 33.80
C LEU A 22 -2.56 -18.55 34.88
N ARG A 23 -2.76 -19.63 35.63
CA ARG A 23 -1.81 -20.11 36.64
C ARG A 23 -0.47 -20.45 35.98
N ARG A 24 -0.49 -21.26 34.91
CA ARG A 24 0.72 -21.62 34.15
C ARG A 24 1.42 -20.38 33.58
N TYR A 25 0.65 -19.45 33.00
CA TYR A 25 1.18 -18.18 32.49
C TYR A 25 1.87 -17.37 33.58
N ARG A 26 1.25 -17.24 34.76
CA ARG A 26 1.82 -16.49 35.90
C ARG A 26 3.12 -17.10 36.40
N VAL A 27 3.15 -18.43 36.54
CA VAL A 27 4.35 -19.17 36.95
C VAL A 27 5.47 -18.95 35.91
N ALA A 28 5.19 -19.17 34.62
CA ALA A 28 6.19 -18.97 33.57
C ALA A 28 6.73 -17.54 33.52
N MET A 29 5.87 -16.53 33.64
CA MET A 29 6.28 -15.13 33.68
C MET A 29 7.12 -14.80 34.92
N ALA A 30 6.76 -15.32 36.10
CA ALA A 30 7.54 -15.12 37.32
C ALA A 30 8.94 -15.73 37.19
N THR A 31 9.04 -16.96 36.71
CA THR A 31 10.32 -17.64 36.45
C THR A 31 11.17 -16.87 35.43
N LEU A 32 10.58 -16.36 34.35
CA LEU A 32 11.29 -15.56 33.35
C LEU A 32 11.84 -14.25 33.91
N ILE A 33 11.09 -13.57 34.78
CA ILE A 33 11.54 -12.33 35.43
C ILE A 33 12.69 -12.62 36.40
N ASP A 34 12.60 -13.69 37.17
CA ASP A 34 13.64 -14.09 38.11
C ASP A 34 14.94 -14.50 37.39
N LYS A 35 14.86 -15.38 36.38
CA LYS A 35 16.01 -15.74 35.54
C LYS A 35 16.65 -14.52 34.88
N ARG A 36 15.84 -13.58 34.38
CA ARG A 36 16.34 -12.31 33.84
C ARG A 36 17.11 -11.51 34.89
N GLY A 37 16.63 -11.46 36.14
CA GLY A 37 17.30 -10.78 37.25
C GLY A 37 18.64 -11.42 37.61
N ARG A 38 18.74 -12.74 37.50
CA ARG A 38 19.97 -13.52 37.72
C ARG A 38 20.92 -13.56 36.52
N GLY A 39 20.49 -13.08 35.35
CA GLY A 39 21.28 -13.13 34.12
C GLY A 39 21.33 -14.53 33.46
N GLU A 40 20.47 -15.45 33.89
CA GLU A 40 20.41 -16.83 33.37
C GLU A 40 19.63 -16.85 32.05
N LEU A 41 20.34 -17.10 30.94
CA LEU A 41 19.79 -17.14 29.59
C LEU A 41 20.09 -18.49 28.93
N ASP A 42 19.42 -19.53 29.41
CA ASP A 42 19.58 -20.92 28.98
C ASP A 42 18.44 -21.39 28.05
N ALA A 43 18.50 -22.66 27.65
CA ALA A 43 17.46 -23.29 26.81
C ALA A 43 16.07 -23.23 27.45
N GLU A 44 15.97 -23.23 28.78
CA GLU A 44 14.69 -23.11 29.49
C GLU A 44 14.02 -21.75 29.23
N VAL A 45 14.80 -20.67 29.07
CA VAL A 45 14.26 -19.36 28.68
C VAL A 45 13.60 -19.42 27.29
N VAL A 46 14.17 -20.17 26.35
CA VAL A 46 13.57 -20.37 25.02
C VAL A 46 12.25 -21.12 25.16
N GLU A 47 12.18 -22.18 25.95
CA GLU A 47 10.94 -22.94 26.16
C GLU A 47 9.85 -22.11 26.86
N LEU A 48 10.19 -21.43 27.97
CA LEU A 48 9.26 -20.61 28.74
C LEU A 48 8.72 -19.43 27.93
N THR A 49 9.60 -18.71 27.20
CA THR A 49 9.16 -17.64 26.30
C THR A 49 8.28 -18.19 25.19
N GLY A 50 8.59 -19.37 24.65
CA GLY A 50 7.77 -20.06 23.65
C GLY A 50 6.35 -20.30 24.13
N ALA A 51 6.18 -20.86 25.33
CA ALA A 51 4.88 -21.14 25.93
C ALA A 51 4.05 -19.85 26.17
N VAL A 52 4.70 -18.77 26.62
CA VAL A 52 4.05 -17.48 26.85
C VAL A 52 3.60 -16.84 25.52
N LEU A 53 4.48 -16.79 24.53
CA LEU A 53 4.25 -16.12 23.25
C LEU A 53 3.25 -16.88 22.36
N ALA A 54 3.25 -18.21 22.41
CA ALA A 54 2.23 -19.02 21.74
C ALA A 54 0.81 -18.74 22.28
N ALA A 55 0.69 -18.26 23.53
CA ALA A 55 -0.59 -17.85 24.10
C ALA A 55 -0.88 -16.36 23.87
N ASN A 56 0.14 -15.50 23.93
CA ASN A 56 0.04 -14.07 23.73
C ASN A 56 1.30 -13.52 23.06
N PRO A 57 1.30 -13.32 21.73
CA PRO A 57 2.48 -12.85 21.01
C PRO A 57 2.75 -11.34 21.23
N ASP A 58 1.91 -10.62 21.97
CA ASP A 58 2.14 -9.19 22.25
C ASP A 58 2.97 -8.93 23.51
N VAL A 59 3.52 -9.98 24.15
CA VAL A 59 4.41 -9.83 25.30
C VAL A 59 5.83 -9.50 24.82
N GLY A 60 6.10 -8.21 24.61
CA GLY A 60 7.39 -7.70 24.10
C GLY A 60 8.62 -8.15 24.90
N THR A 61 8.51 -8.22 26.23
CA THR A 61 9.62 -8.68 27.10
C THR A 61 10.04 -10.12 26.79
N CYS A 62 9.09 -11.01 26.47
CA CYS A 62 9.39 -12.39 26.12
C CYS A 62 10.11 -12.50 24.78
N TRP A 63 9.75 -11.68 23.78
CA TRP A 63 10.50 -11.61 22.52
C TRP A 63 11.94 -11.15 22.76
N ASN A 64 12.16 -10.16 23.62
CA ASN A 64 13.50 -9.69 23.95
C ASN A 64 14.34 -10.78 24.65
N LEU A 65 13.76 -11.47 25.64
CA LEU A 65 14.45 -12.56 26.34
C LEU A 65 14.76 -13.73 25.40
N ARG A 66 13.80 -14.09 24.55
CA ARG A 66 13.97 -15.16 23.55
C ARG A 66 15.15 -14.85 22.63
N ARG A 67 15.23 -13.63 22.07
CA ARG A 67 16.37 -13.24 21.22
C ARG A 67 17.70 -13.37 21.94
N ARG A 68 17.82 -12.83 23.16
CA ARG A 68 19.05 -12.92 23.94
C ARG A 68 19.46 -14.36 24.23
N ALA A 69 18.51 -15.23 24.55
CA ALA A 69 18.78 -16.65 24.77
C ALA A 69 19.22 -17.36 23.47
N LEU A 70 18.55 -17.08 22.34
CA LEU A 70 18.91 -17.65 21.03
C LEU A 70 20.29 -17.17 20.54
N GLU A 71 20.67 -15.92 20.80
CA GLU A 71 22.00 -15.39 20.46
C GLU A 71 23.13 -16.16 21.17
N LEU A 72 22.88 -16.67 22.38
CA LEU A 72 23.86 -17.45 23.14
C LEU A 72 24.03 -18.89 22.64
N LEU A 73 23.08 -19.42 21.85
CA LEU A 73 23.19 -20.76 21.28
C LEU A 73 24.26 -20.86 20.18
N GLY A 74 24.74 -19.72 19.65
CA GLY A 74 25.86 -19.66 18.72
C GLY A 74 25.53 -19.99 17.25
N GLY A 75 26.55 -19.90 16.40
CA GLY A 75 26.44 -19.94 14.93
C GLY A 75 25.84 -21.22 14.34
N ASP A 76 26.26 -22.39 14.83
CA ASP A 76 25.84 -23.68 14.27
C ASP A 76 24.34 -23.95 14.50
N TRP A 77 23.79 -23.44 15.61
CA TRP A 77 22.35 -23.52 15.86
C TRP A 77 21.54 -22.74 14.83
N TRP A 78 22.04 -21.61 14.32
CA TRP A 78 21.29 -20.78 13.37
C TRP A 78 20.97 -21.51 12.06
N VAL A 79 21.86 -22.38 11.59
CA VAL A 79 21.63 -23.15 10.34
C VAL A 79 20.46 -24.12 10.51
N ALA A 80 20.42 -24.85 11.63
CA ALA A 80 19.38 -25.87 11.88
C ALA A 80 18.10 -25.30 12.54
N GLY A 81 18.24 -24.22 13.31
CA GLY A 81 17.19 -23.67 14.18
C GLY A 81 16.27 -22.67 13.49
N VAL A 82 16.74 -21.94 12.46
CA VAL A 82 15.94 -20.93 11.76
C VAL A 82 14.61 -21.48 11.23
N PRO A 83 14.55 -22.64 10.55
CA PRO A 83 13.27 -23.19 10.07
C PRO A 83 12.27 -23.41 11.21
N GLY A 84 12.73 -23.97 12.34
CA GLY A 84 11.90 -24.19 13.53
C GLY A 84 11.42 -22.88 14.16
N GLU A 85 12.30 -21.89 14.25
CA GLU A 85 11.97 -20.58 14.80
C GLU A 85 10.98 -19.81 13.92
N LEU A 86 11.14 -19.85 12.59
CA LEU A 86 10.18 -19.26 11.65
C LEU A 86 8.81 -19.94 11.70
N ALA A 87 8.78 -21.27 11.91
CA ALA A 87 7.54 -22.01 12.11
C ALA A 87 6.84 -21.59 13.42
N PHE A 88 7.61 -21.45 14.51
CA PHE A 88 7.11 -20.94 15.78
C PHE A 88 6.50 -19.54 15.66
N VAL A 89 7.19 -18.61 14.98
CA VAL A 89 6.66 -17.26 14.72
C VAL A 89 5.41 -17.31 13.83
N GLY A 90 5.38 -18.21 12.84
CA GLY A 90 4.18 -18.47 12.04
C GLY A 90 2.98 -18.89 12.88
N GLY A 91 3.20 -19.78 13.87
CA GLY A 91 2.17 -20.16 14.84
C GLY A 91 1.68 -18.98 15.69
N CYS A 92 2.60 -18.13 16.15
CA CYS A 92 2.27 -16.90 16.87
C CYS A 92 1.42 -15.93 16.03
N LEU A 93 1.74 -15.79 14.75
CA LEU A 93 0.96 -14.97 13.80
C LEU A 93 -0.40 -15.60 13.47
N GLY A 94 -0.55 -16.92 13.54
CA GLY A 94 -1.84 -17.60 13.50
C GLY A 94 -2.76 -17.24 14.69
N VAL A 95 -2.17 -16.93 15.85
CA VAL A 95 -2.90 -16.46 17.04
C VAL A 95 -3.25 -14.98 16.95
N ASN A 96 -2.28 -14.13 16.60
CA ASN A 96 -2.52 -12.71 16.34
C ASN A 96 -1.73 -12.24 15.10
N PRO A 97 -2.38 -12.13 13.93
CA PRO A 97 -1.70 -11.74 12.68
C PRO A 97 -1.29 -10.25 12.65
N LYS A 98 -1.69 -9.47 13.66
CA LYS A 98 -1.36 -8.05 13.83
C LYS A 98 -0.35 -7.80 14.96
N SER A 99 0.32 -8.85 15.44
CA SER A 99 1.31 -8.71 16.51
C SER A 99 2.61 -8.10 15.98
N TYR A 100 2.92 -6.88 16.40
CA TYR A 100 4.20 -6.21 16.08
C TYR A 100 5.40 -7.03 16.55
N GLY A 101 5.32 -7.63 17.75
CA GLY A 101 6.40 -8.43 18.33
C GLY A 101 6.75 -9.64 17.46
N ALA A 102 5.74 -10.35 16.98
CA ALA A 102 5.93 -11.51 16.12
C ALA A 102 6.51 -11.13 14.74
N TRP A 103 6.00 -10.09 14.09
CA TRP A 103 6.54 -9.61 12.81
C TRP A 103 7.98 -9.11 12.95
N HIS A 104 8.27 -8.31 13.98
CA HIS A 104 9.62 -7.82 14.23
C HIS A 104 10.60 -8.97 14.52
N HIS A 105 10.18 -9.96 15.31
CA HIS A 105 11.00 -11.14 15.57
C HIS A 105 11.23 -11.97 14.30
N ARG A 106 10.22 -12.13 13.44
CA ARG A 106 10.40 -12.76 12.12
C ARG A 106 11.51 -12.08 11.32
N CYS A 107 11.46 -10.76 11.18
CA CYS A 107 12.49 -10.01 10.46
C CYS A 107 13.87 -10.18 11.10
N TRP A 108 13.95 -10.27 12.42
CA TRP A 108 15.20 -10.51 13.13
C TRP A 108 15.77 -11.90 12.82
N VAL A 109 14.96 -12.96 12.88
CA VAL A 109 15.38 -14.33 12.53
C VAL A 109 15.90 -14.42 11.09
N LEU A 110 15.20 -13.76 10.15
CA LEU A 110 15.56 -13.76 8.72
C LEU A 110 16.90 -13.07 8.41
N ARG A 111 17.44 -12.24 9.32
CA ARG A 111 18.78 -11.65 9.14
C ARG A 111 19.90 -12.66 9.33
N HIS A 112 19.66 -13.75 10.05
CA HIS A 112 20.67 -14.77 10.34
C HIS A 112 20.79 -15.81 9.21
N ALA A 113 19.73 -16.00 8.41
CA ALA A 113 19.75 -16.88 7.25
C ALA A 113 18.96 -16.21 6.11
N PRO A 114 19.63 -15.75 5.04
CA PRO A 114 18.97 -15.03 3.96
C PRO A 114 17.87 -15.91 3.34
N PRO A 115 16.63 -15.40 3.23
CA PRO A 115 15.51 -16.23 2.85
C PRO A 115 15.53 -16.59 1.36
N ASP A 116 14.83 -17.69 1.05
CA ASP A 116 14.21 -17.85 -0.26
C ASP A 116 13.06 -16.81 -0.41
N PRO A 117 13.17 -15.85 -1.35
CA PRO A 117 12.12 -14.85 -1.57
C PRO A 117 10.78 -15.46 -1.97
N ALA A 118 10.77 -16.63 -2.64
CA ALA A 118 9.53 -17.29 -3.03
C ALA A 118 8.77 -17.83 -1.82
N ALA A 119 9.45 -18.49 -0.89
CA ALA A 119 8.86 -18.93 0.38
C ALA A 119 8.28 -17.76 1.20
N GLN A 120 8.94 -16.61 1.23
CA GLN A 120 8.42 -15.42 1.94
C GLN A 120 7.16 -14.86 1.27
N ARG A 121 7.16 -14.75 -0.07
CA ARG A 121 5.96 -14.33 -0.82
C ARG A 121 4.81 -15.30 -0.62
N ALA A 122 5.07 -16.60 -0.59
CA ALA A 122 4.05 -17.62 -0.31
C ALA A 122 3.50 -17.49 1.12
N PHE A 123 4.35 -17.25 2.11
CA PHE A 123 3.93 -16.99 3.49
C PHE A 123 3.00 -15.77 3.58
N CYS A 124 3.39 -14.64 2.98
CA CYS A 124 2.55 -13.44 2.96
C CYS A 124 1.24 -13.66 2.19
N ALA A 125 1.28 -14.40 1.07
CA ALA A 125 0.07 -14.71 0.29
C ALA A 125 -0.98 -15.44 1.12
N ARG A 126 -0.58 -16.44 1.93
CA ARG A 126 -1.51 -17.16 2.84
C ARG A 126 -2.14 -16.24 3.89
N LEU A 127 -1.37 -15.29 4.45
CA LEU A 127 -1.90 -14.33 5.43
C LEU A 127 -2.85 -13.31 4.78
N LEU A 128 -2.55 -12.88 3.56
CA LEU A 128 -3.39 -11.97 2.78
C LEU A 128 -4.65 -12.64 2.21
N GLU A 129 -4.62 -13.95 2.01
CA GLU A 129 -5.81 -14.71 1.68
C GLU A 129 -6.83 -14.67 2.82
N ALA A 130 -6.35 -14.79 4.07
CA ALA A 130 -7.17 -14.72 5.28
C ALA A 130 -7.60 -13.29 5.65
N ASP A 131 -6.69 -12.32 5.56
CA ASP A 131 -7.00 -10.88 5.74
C ASP A 131 -6.29 -10.05 4.66
N PRO A 132 -6.99 -9.72 3.55
CA PRO A 132 -6.41 -8.98 2.43
C PRO A 132 -5.97 -7.55 2.82
N ARG A 133 -6.40 -7.06 3.98
CA ARG A 133 -6.08 -5.73 4.51
C ARG A 133 -5.02 -5.77 5.60
N ASN A 134 -4.39 -6.93 5.84
CA ASN A 134 -3.31 -7.04 6.81
C ASN A 134 -2.09 -6.22 6.36
N PHE A 135 -1.96 -5.01 6.90
CA PHE A 135 -0.88 -4.09 6.60
C PHE A 135 0.51 -4.67 6.89
N HIS A 136 0.66 -5.47 7.95
CA HIS A 136 1.95 -6.08 8.29
C HIS A 136 2.38 -7.12 7.26
N ALA A 137 1.45 -7.95 6.79
CA ALA A 137 1.74 -8.92 5.73
C ALA A 137 2.12 -8.20 4.42
N TRP A 138 1.43 -7.10 4.10
CA TRP A 138 1.79 -6.24 2.96
C TRP A 138 3.16 -5.57 3.11
N GLU A 139 3.50 -5.09 4.30
CA GLU A 139 4.80 -4.47 4.59
C GLU A 139 5.94 -5.48 4.53
N HIS A 140 5.75 -6.65 5.14
CA HIS A 140 6.69 -7.76 5.04
C HIS A 140 6.88 -8.21 3.60
N ARG A 141 5.78 -8.39 2.84
CA ARG A 141 5.85 -8.76 1.43
C ARG A 141 6.66 -7.75 0.61
N ARG A 142 6.52 -6.45 0.88
CA ARG A 142 7.29 -5.39 0.20
C ARG A 142 8.78 -5.48 0.48
N ALA A 143 9.17 -5.72 1.74
CA ALA A 143 10.56 -5.87 2.11
C ALA A 143 11.23 -7.06 1.37
N GLU A 144 10.45 -8.10 1.07
CA GLU A 144 10.90 -9.34 0.42
C GLU A 144 10.64 -9.38 -1.11
N ALA A 145 10.07 -8.31 -1.69
CA ALA A 145 9.61 -8.30 -3.08
C ALA A 145 10.77 -8.27 -4.10
N GLY A 146 11.95 -7.75 -3.71
CA GLY A 146 13.12 -7.64 -4.60
C GLY A 146 12.80 -7.00 -5.95
N GLU A 147 13.47 -7.43 -7.02
CA GLU A 147 13.25 -6.96 -8.40
C GLU A 147 12.00 -7.54 -9.09
N ALA A 148 11.13 -8.26 -8.37
CA ALA A 148 10.02 -9.01 -8.97
C ALA A 148 8.75 -8.18 -9.24
N ALA A 149 8.90 -6.98 -9.81
CA ALA A 149 7.79 -6.04 -10.02
C ALA A 149 6.62 -6.65 -10.81
N GLU A 150 6.89 -7.42 -11.87
CA GLU A 150 5.84 -8.08 -12.66
C GLU A 150 5.07 -9.14 -11.89
N ALA A 151 5.76 -9.93 -11.06
CA ALA A 151 5.11 -10.93 -10.23
C ALA A 151 4.19 -10.28 -9.18
N GLU A 152 4.60 -9.12 -8.65
CA GLU A 152 3.79 -8.34 -7.70
C GLU A 152 2.61 -7.64 -8.38
N LEU A 153 2.77 -7.16 -9.62
CA LEU A 153 1.66 -6.65 -10.43
C LEU A 153 0.66 -7.77 -10.77
N ALA A 154 1.13 -8.97 -11.12
CA ALA A 154 0.26 -10.12 -11.34
C ALA A 154 -0.48 -10.52 -10.06
N PHE A 155 0.20 -10.52 -8.90
CA PHE A 155 -0.40 -10.80 -7.60
C PHE A 155 -1.51 -9.79 -7.24
N THR A 156 -1.25 -8.49 -7.43
CA THR A 156 -2.30 -7.47 -7.20
C THR A 156 -3.47 -7.60 -8.16
N ALA A 157 -3.22 -7.94 -9.43
CA ALA A 157 -4.30 -8.19 -10.39
C ALA A 157 -5.20 -9.36 -9.97
N GLN A 158 -4.62 -10.45 -9.47
CA GLN A 158 -5.39 -11.59 -8.93
C GLN A 158 -6.26 -11.18 -7.73
N LEU A 159 -5.72 -10.36 -6.81
CA LEU A 159 -6.48 -9.88 -5.66
C LEU A 159 -7.62 -8.95 -6.07
N LEU A 160 -7.39 -8.05 -7.03
CA LEU A 160 -8.39 -7.10 -7.53
C LEU A 160 -9.47 -7.78 -8.36
N ALA A 161 -9.13 -8.84 -9.10
CA ALA A 161 -10.11 -9.65 -9.81
C ALA A 161 -11.08 -10.37 -8.85
N ARG A 162 -10.63 -10.69 -7.63
CA ARG A 162 -11.46 -11.28 -6.57
C ARG A 162 -12.25 -10.23 -5.80
N ASP A 163 -11.64 -9.09 -5.52
CA ASP A 163 -12.18 -8.01 -4.69
C ASP A 163 -11.57 -6.67 -5.13
N PHE A 164 -12.30 -5.93 -5.97
CA PHE A 164 -11.89 -4.61 -6.43
C PHE A 164 -11.94 -3.55 -5.31
N SER A 165 -12.55 -3.84 -4.15
CA SER A 165 -12.53 -2.99 -2.97
C SER A 165 -11.33 -3.21 -2.05
N ASN A 166 -10.39 -4.04 -2.49
CA ASN A 166 -9.12 -4.22 -1.80
C ASN A 166 -8.19 -3.00 -1.97
N PHE A 167 -8.39 -1.98 -1.13
CA PHE A 167 -7.55 -0.79 -1.08
C PHE A 167 -6.04 -1.10 -0.95
N SER A 168 -5.69 -2.13 -0.18
CA SER A 168 -4.29 -2.49 0.03
C SER A 168 -3.63 -2.99 -1.26
N ALA A 169 -4.35 -3.73 -2.10
CA ALA A 169 -3.87 -4.15 -3.42
C ALA A 169 -3.69 -2.95 -4.37
N TRP A 170 -4.67 -2.03 -4.43
CA TRP A 170 -4.53 -0.78 -5.21
C TRP A 170 -3.35 0.06 -4.76
N HIS A 171 -3.17 0.23 -3.46
CA HIS A 171 -2.06 0.99 -2.90
C HIS A 171 -0.71 0.33 -3.21
N HIS A 172 -0.60 -1.00 -3.08
CA HIS A 172 0.62 -1.73 -3.44
C HIS A 172 0.92 -1.61 -4.93
N ARG A 173 -0.08 -1.80 -5.79
CA ARG A 173 0.03 -1.61 -7.24
C ARG A 173 0.51 -0.21 -7.59
N GLY A 174 -0.08 0.80 -6.95
CA GLY A 174 0.30 2.20 -7.14
C GLY A 174 1.69 2.55 -6.65
N ARG A 175 2.24 1.82 -5.67
CA ARG A 175 3.64 1.96 -5.22
C ARG A 175 4.62 1.30 -6.18
N LEU A 176 4.32 0.11 -6.68
CA LEU A 176 5.15 -0.58 -7.70
C LEU A 176 5.32 0.29 -8.95
N LEU A 177 4.31 1.10 -9.27
CA LEU A 177 4.34 2.07 -10.37
C LEU A 177 4.99 3.42 -9.98
N ALA A 178 5.32 3.66 -8.71
CA ALA A 178 5.78 4.95 -8.18
C ALA A 178 7.25 5.02 -7.77
N ASP A 179 7.97 3.89 -7.69
CA ASP A 179 9.39 3.91 -7.39
C ASP A 179 10.18 4.34 -8.65
N GLY A 180 10.45 5.65 -8.68
CA GLY A 180 11.02 6.43 -9.79
C GLY A 180 10.01 7.45 -10.33
N PRO A 181 10.44 8.60 -10.92
CA PRO A 181 9.56 9.28 -11.86
C PRO A 181 9.14 8.20 -12.86
N LEU A 182 7.85 7.99 -13.13
CA LEU A 182 7.45 7.28 -14.33
C LEU A 182 8.21 8.00 -15.44
N PRO A 183 9.29 7.43 -16.03
CA PRO A 183 9.95 8.14 -17.09
C PRO A 183 8.84 8.34 -18.12
N PRO A 184 8.65 9.56 -18.63
CA PRO A 184 7.78 9.76 -19.77
C PRO A 184 8.12 8.70 -20.84
N GLU A 185 9.40 8.33 -20.95
CA GLU A 185 9.93 7.17 -21.69
C GLU A 185 9.41 5.78 -21.29
N ARG A 186 9.14 5.38 -20.03
CA ARG A 186 8.52 4.04 -19.76
C ARG A 186 7.02 4.03 -20.00
N LEU A 187 6.37 5.20 -19.98
CA LEU A 187 5.01 5.37 -20.47
C LEU A 187 4.96 5.47 -22.01
N ARG A 188 6.06 5.90 -22.66
CA ARG A 188 6.17 6.13 -24.12
C ARG A 188 6.83 4.98 -24.91
N GLN A 189 7.77 4.24 -24.34
CA GLN A 189 8.57 3.19 -25.01
C GLN A 189 7.95 1.78 -24.87
N GLY A 190 6.71 1.71 -24.38
CA GLY A 190 5.90 0.49 -24.39
C GLY A 190 4.43 0.86 -24.33
N ALA A 191 3.83 1.10 -25.50
CA ALA A 191 2.46 1.56 -25.73
C ALA A 191 1.36 0.57 -25.26
N TRP A 192 1.36 0.18 -23.99
CA TRP A 192 0.35 -0.75 -23.46
C TRP A 192 -0.01 -0.52 -21.98
N ARG A 193 0.95 -0.32 -21.07
CA ARG A 193 0.69 -0.39 -19.61
C ARG A 193 -0.23 0.69 -19.01
N PRO A 194 -0.07 2.00 -19.29
CA PRO A 194 -0.97 3.00 -18.72
C PRO A 194 -2.42 2.91 -19.25
N PHE A 195 -2.62 2.42 -20.47
CA PHE A 195 -3.98 2.17 -20.99
C PHE A 195 -4.66 1.03 -20.22
N TRP A 196 -3.96 -0.09 -19.99
CA TRP A 196 -4.49 -1.19 -19.17
C TRP A 196 -4.77 -0.76 -17.73
N GLU A 197 -3.95 0.10 -17.13
CA GLU A 197 -4.22 0.62 -15.78
C GLU A 197 -5.47 1.50 -15.73
N LEU A 198 -5.66 2.36 -16.74
CA LEU A 198 -6.86 3.18 -16.85
C LEU A 198 -8.10 2.32 -17.11
N GLU A 199 -8.01 1.33 -17.99
CA GLU A 199 -9.09 0.38 -18.25
C GLU A 199 -9.44 -0.43 -16.99
N LEU A 200 -8.42 -0.93 -16.27
CA LEU A 200 -8.60 -1.66 -15.02
C LEU A 200 -9.33 -0.83 -13.97
N VAL A 201 -8.89 0.41 -13.73
CA VAL A 201 -9.54 1.28 -12.72
C VAL A 201 -10.90 1.79 -13.19
N GLN A 202 -11.08 2.03 -14.49
CA GLN A 202 -12.35 2.41 -15.09
C GLN A 202 -13.39 1.30 -14.90
N ASN A 203 -13.02 0.05 -15.18
CA ASN A 203 -13.87 -1.11 -14.93
C ASN A 203 -14.26 -1.22 -13.46
N ALA A 204 -13.32 -1.02 -12.53
CA ALA A 204 -13.61 -1.05 -11.09
C ALA A 204 -14.59 0.06 -10.67
N VAL A 205 -14.36 1.30 -11.12
CA VAL A 205 -15.23 2.46 -10.85
C VAL A 205 -16.65 2.27 -11.40
N PHE A 206 -16.80 1.70 -12.60
CA PHE A 206 -18.12 1.44 -13.16
C PHE A 206 -18.82 0.22 -12.56
N THR A 207 -18.06 -0.72 -11.99
CA THR A 207 -18.62 -1.88 -11.28
C THR A 207 -19.18 -1.48 -9.93
N ASP A 208 -18.45 -0.65 -9.17
CA ASP A 208 -18.96 -0.04 -7.93
C ASP A 208 -18.51 1.43 -7.81
N PRO A 209 -19.38 2.39 -8.15
CA PRO A 209 -19.04 3.79 -8.09
C PRO A 209 -18.90 4.32 -6.65
N GLN A 210 -19.36 3.60 -5.62
CA GLN A 210 -19.25 4.02 -4.22
C GLN A 210 -17.91 3.60 -3.58
N ASP A 211 -17.21 2.65 -4.19
CA ASP A 211 -15.90 2.22 -3.69
C ASP A 211 -14.82 3.28 -3.95
N GLN A 212 -14.41 3.92 -2.86
CA GLN A 212 -13.40 4.97 -2.88
C GLN A 212 -12.01 4.48 -3.30
N SER A 213 -11.74 3.18 -3.22
CA SER A 213 -10.41 2.61 -3.46
C SER A 213 -9.95 2.84 -4.89
N ALA A 214 -10.81 2.51 -5.86
CA ALA A 214 -10.54 2.70 -7.28
C ALA A 214 -10.43 4.19 -7.63
N TRP A 215 -11.29 5.04 -7.07
CA TRP A 215 -11.23 6.50 -7.27
C TRP A 215 -9.92 7.11 -6.76
N VAL A 216 -9.46 6.72 -5.57
CA VAL A 216 -8.19 7.18 -5.01
C VAL A 216 -7.03 6.73 -5.90
N TYR A 217 -7.06 5.49 -6.39
CA TYR A 217 -6.06 4.97 -7.31
C TYR A 217 -6.02 5.75 -8.62
N LEU A 218 -7.17 5.98 -9.26
CA LEU A 218 -7.31 6.79 -10.48
C LEU A 218 -6.73 8.19 -10.29
N ARG A 219 -7.08 8.86 -9.18
CA ARG A 219 -6.54 10.19 -8.85
C ARG A 219 -5.01 10.17 -8.77
N CYS A 220 -4.43 9.15 -8.13
CA CYS A 220 -2.99 8.99 -8.02
C CYS A 220 -2.31 8.72 -9.38
N LEU A 221 -2.93 7.91 -10.25
CA LEU A 221 -2.44 7.68 -11.62
C LEU A 221 -2.43 8.97 -12.44
N LEU A 222 -3.54 9.71 -12.44
CA LEU A 222 -3.68 10.96 -13.18
C LEU A 222 -2.73 12.06 -12.67
N ALA A 223 -2.50 12.12 -11.36
CA ALA A 223 -1.55 13.07 -10.77
C ALA A 223 -0.11 12.84 -11.28
N ARG A 224 0.25 11.60 -11.60
CA ARG A 224 1.58 11.23 -12.12
C ARG A 224 1.70 11.36 -13.64
N GLY A 225 0.62 11.13 -14.38
CA GLY A 225 0.57 11.29 -15.85
C GLY A 225 0.68 12.74 -16.32
N ARG A 226 0.42 13.71 -15.42
CA ARG A 226 0.74 15.13 -15.66
C ARG A 226 2.26 15.32 -15.58
N GLY A 227 2.96 14.95 -16.65
CA GLY A 227 4.40 15.16 -16.77
C GLY A 227 4.77 16.57 -16.33
N GLY A 228 5.60 16.66 -15.30
CA GLY A 228 6.33 17.88 -14.93
C GLY A 228 5.55 19.19 -14.98
N VAL A 229 4.28 19.26 -14.57
CA VAL A 229 3.81 20.55 -14.08
C VAL A 229 4.59 20.76 -12.80
N LYS A 230 5.66 21.56 -12.86
CA LYS A 230 6.41 22.02 -11.69
C LYS A 230 5.46 22.81 -10.79
N LYS A 231 4.55 22.14 -10.09
CA LYS A 231 3.86 22.68 -8.93
C LYS A 231 4.83 22.56 -7.76
N GLY A 232 5.93 23.29 -7.86
CA GLY A 232 6.72 23.66 -6.71
C GLY A 232 6.02 24.84 -6.06
N ALA A 233 5.66 24.73 -4.79
CA ALA A 233 5.89 25.88 -3.93
C ALA A 233 7.40 26.07 -3.93
N TRP A 234 7.89 26.99 -4.77
CA TRP A 234 9.31 27.28 -4.85
C TRP A 234 9.70 27.95 -3.53
N SER A 235 10.51 27.29 -2.71
CA SER A 235 11.21 27.96 -1.62
C SER A 235 12.44 28.61 -2.22
N VAL A 236 12.27 29.78 -2.82
CA VAL A 236 13.41 30.52 -3.36
C VAL A 236 14.01 31.32 -2.22
N SER A 237 15.30 31.12 -1.95
CA SER A 237 16.05 32.00 -1.07
C SER A 237 15.99 33.43 -1.62
N PRO A 238 15.89 34.48 -0.78
CA PRO A 238 15.87 35.87 -1.23
C PRO A 238 17.22 36.17 -1.92
N GLY A 239 17.26 36.09 -3.25
CA GLY A 239 18.48 36.36 -4.03
C GLY A 239 18.71 35.54 -5.29
N SER A 240 17.99 34.42 -5.53
CA SER A 240 18.32 33.50 -6.65
C SER A 240 17.22 33.30 -7.71
N LEU A 241 16.16 34.11 -7.69
CA LEU A 241 15.11 34.07 -8.71
C LEU A 241 15.50 34.98 -9.87
N GLU A 242 15.91 34.38 -10.98
CA GLU A 242 15.99 35.07 -12.27
C GLU A 242 14.66 34.84 -13.01
N ALA A 243 14.03 35.92 -13.46
CA ALA A 243 12.84 35.88 -14.29
C ALA A 243 13.12 36.67 -15.56
N SER A 244 12.61 36.20 -16.71
CA SER A 244 12.72 36.91 -17.98
C SER A 244 11.34 37.08 -18.63
N LEU A 245 11.17 38.18 -19.36
CA LEU A 245 10.03 38.43 -20.23
C LEU A 245 10.58 38.76 -21.62
N GLU A 246 10.18 37.99 -22.65
CA GLU A 246 10.71 38.12 -24.02
C GLU A 246 12.25 38.11 -24.05
N ASP A 247 12.85 37.15 -23.34
CA ASP A 247 14.31 36.96 -23.19
C ASP A 247 15.07 38.14 -22.57
N ARG A 248 14.36 39.11 -21.97
CA ARG A 248 14.97 40.17 -21.17
C ARG A 248 14.87 39.87 -19.69
N PRO A 249 15.98 39.91 -18.93
CA PRO A 249 15.95 39.66 -17.49
C PRO A 249 15.18 40.78 -16.78
N LEU A 250 14.25 40.38 -15.92
CA LEU A 250 13.51 41.26 -15.03
C LEU A 250 14.33 41.49 -13.74
N PRO A 251 14.60 42.75 -13.36
CA PRO A 251 15.42 43.04 -12.19
C PRO A 251 14.71 42.63 -10.88
N GLY A 252 15.44 41.94 -10.01
CA GLY A 252 15.06 41.64 -8.62
C GLY A 252 15.46 42.77 -7.65
N PRO A 253 15.03 42.71 -6.37
CA PRO A 253 14.76 41.49 -5.62
C PRO A 253 13.30 41.02 -5.62
N TRP A 254 13.10 39.72 -5.83
CA TRP A 254 11.80 39.04 -5.76
C TRP A 254 11.44 38.66 -4.33
N ARG A 255 10.19 38.90 -3.92
CA ARG A 255 9.65 38.52 -2.62
C ARG A 255 8.29 37.83 -2.74
N PRO A 256 7.89 36.98 -1.78
CA PRO A 256 6.54 36.45 -1.74
C PRO A 256 5.51 37.57 -1.67
N ALA A 257 4.36 37.41 -2.35
CA ALA A 257 3.31 38.42 -2.41
C ALA A 257 2.72 38.79 -1.03
N ASP A 258 2.81 37.87 -0.07
CA ASP A 258 2.39 38.08 1.32
C ASP A 258 3.48 38.71 2.22
N GLY A 259 4.64 39.03 1.65
CA GLY A 259 5.76 39.69 2.33
C GLY A 259 6.52 38.81 3.33
N ARG A 260 6.21 37.50 3.44
CA ARG A 260 6.83 36.61 4.42
C ARG A 260 7.89 35.72 3.76
N PRO A 261 9.06 35.48 4.38
CA PRO A 261 10.11 34.64 3.81
C PRO A 261 9.78 33.14 3.98
N ARG A 262 8.79 32.66 3.23
CA ARG A 262 8.30 31.28 3.24
C ARG A 262 8.03 30.78 1.81
N PRO A 263 7.95 29.46 1.57
CA PRO A 263 7.62 28.91 0.26
C PRO A 263 6.29 29.50 -0.24
N SER A 264 6.29 30.06 -1.45
CA SER A 264 5.13 30.72 -2.04
C SER A 264 4.97 30.33 -3.50
N CYS A 265 3.73 30.22 -3.95
CA CYS A 265 3.38 30.09 -5.36
C CYS A 265 3.21 31.46 -6.06
N PHE A 266 3.22 32.57 -5.31
CA PHE A 266 3.07 33.94 -5.82
C PHE A 266 4.21 34.83 -5.34
N TRP A 267 4.94 35.42 -6.30
CA TRP A 267 6.11 36.26 -6.08
C TRP A 267 5.94 37.59 -6.81
N VAL A 268 6.45 38.67 -6.22
CA VAL A 268 6.39 40.03 -6.76
C VAL A 268 7.78 40.67 -6.70
N SER A 269 8.10 41.50 -7.69
CA SER A 269 9.26 42.40 -7.70
C SER A 269 8.76 43.83 -7.90
N VAL A 270 9.44 44.80 -7.29
CA VAL A 270 9.15 46.22 -7.51
C VAL A 270 10.12 46.72 -8.57
N THR A 271 9.61 47.04 -9.76
CA THR A 271 10.40 47.77 -10.76
C THR A 271 10.32 49.26 -10.45
N SER A 272 11.44 49.90 -10.08
CA SER A 272 11.46 51.36 -9.92
C SER A 272 11.28 52.04 -11.28
N PRO A 273 10.39 53.03 -11.42
CA PRO A 273 10.31 53.84 -12.63
C PRO A 273 11.45 54.87 -12.61
N GLY A 274 12.60 54.52 -13.17
CA GLY A 274 13.79 55.39 -13.21
C GLY A 274 14.24 55.70 -14.64
N GLY A 275 13.85 56.86 -15.15
CA GLY A 275 14.61 57.70 -16.09
C GLY A 275 15.14 57.06 -17.37
N GLY A 276 14.29 56.88 -18.37
CA GLY A 276 14.74 56.53 -19.73
C GLY A 276 13.57 56.50 -20.69
N ALA A 277 13.55 57.44 -21.64
CA ALA A 277 12.51 57.71 -22.63
C ALA A 277 11.78 56.47 -23.19
N ASN A 278 10.71 56.02 -22.52
CA ASN A 278 9.68 55.13 -23.05
C ASN A 278 8.46 54.99 -22.10
N GLY A 279 8.16 56.05 -21.34
CA GLY A 279 6.99 56.11 -20.44
C GLY A 279 5.63 56.04 -21.17
N GLU A 280 5.61 56.13 -22.51
CA GLU A 280 4.38 56.10 -23.29
C GLU A 280 4.04 54.72 -23.87
N LYS A 281 4.94 53.74 -23.86
CA LYS A 281 4.66 52.42 -24.49
C LYS A 281 3.80 51.47 -23.65
N TRP A 282 3.80 51.59 -22.33
CA TRP A 282 3.01 50.68 -21.48
C TRP A 282 1.54 51.09 -21.31
N ALA A 283 1.20 52.36 -21.56
CA ALA A 283 -0.21 52.79 -21.62
C ALA A 283 -0.90 52.36 -22.94
N GLY A 284 -0.13 52.11 -24.00
CA GLY A 284 -0.64 51.66 -25.30
C GLY A 284 -1.10 50.20 -25.31
N LEU A 285 -0.44 49.32 -24.54
CA LEU A 285 -0.81 47.90 -24.49
C LEU A 285 -2.08 47.63 -23.66
N MET A 286 -2.47 48.56 -22.79
CA MET A 286 -3.74 48.52 -22.04
C MET A 286 -4.90 49.20 -22.80
N LYS A 287 -4.64 49.86 -23.95
CA LYS A 287 -5.67 50.54 -24.77
C LYS A 287 -6.00 49.86 -26.10
N SER A 288 -5.28 48.81 -26.53
CA SER A 288 -5.69 47.99 -27.69
C SER A 288 -6.71 46.88 -27.37
N GLY A 289 -7.26 46.88 -26.15
CA GLY A 289 -8.26 45.89 -25.70
C GLY A 289 -9.71 46.36 -25.70
N ARG A 290 -10.10 47.38 -26.48
CA ARG A 290 -11.52 47.71 -26.72
C ARG A 290 -11.77 47.95 -28.19
N GLY A 291 -12.46 47.01 -28.83
CA GLY A 291 -12.95 47.17 -30.19
C GLY A 291 -13.15 45.86 -30.95
N GLN A 292 -13.82 44.88 -30.34
CA GLN A 292 -14.64 43.90 -31.05
C GLN A 292 -15.56 43.24 -30.03
N SER A 293 -16.84 43.54 -30.11
CA SER A 293 -17.89 42.84 -29.36
C SER A 293 -17.80 41.34 -29.68
N PRO A 294 -17.86 40.44 -28.71
CA PRO A 294 -18.07 39.03 -29.03
C PRO A 294 -19.50 38.89 -29.57
N GLU A 295 -19.63 38.42 -30.81
CA GLU A 295 -20.87 37.81 -31.27
C GLU A 295 -21.30 36.76 -30.25
N ALA A 296 -22.57 36.83 -29.83
CA ALA A 296 -23.14 35.81 -28.98
C ALA A 296 -23.07 34.44 -29.69
N PRO A 297 -22.62 33.36 -29.03
CA PRO A 297 -22.73 32.04 -29.62
C PRO A 297 -24.23 31.73 -29.88
N PRO A 298 -24.58 31.04 -30.97
CA PRO A 298 -25.96 30.64 -31.20
C PRO A 298 -26.45 29.78 -30.03
N PRO A 299 -27.75 29.85 -29.67
CA PRO A 299 -28.29 29.11 -28.56
C PRO A 299 -28.10 27.60 -28.77
N PHE A 300 -27.71 26.92 -27.70
CA PHE A 300 -27.59 25.48 -27.62
C PHE A 300 -28.98 24.86 -27.87
N ASP A 301 -29.16 24.15 -28.99
CA ASP A 301 -30.37 23.38 -29.26
C ASP A 301 -30.42 22.20 -28.29
N ALA A 302 -31.39 22.22 -27.38
CA ALA A 302 -31.64 21.18 -26.38
C ALA A 302 -32.51 20.04 -26.92
N SER A 303 -32.34 19.69 -28.20
CA SER A 303 -33.02 18.56 -28.83
C SER A 303 -32.10 17.33 -28.82
N PRO A 304 -32.50 16.19 -28.24
CA PRO A 304 -31.70 14.96 -28.29
C PRO A 304 -31.58 14.47 -29.75
N PRO A 305 -30.43 13.93 -30.18
CA PRO A 305 -30.31 13.35 -31.51
C PRO A 305 -31.28 12.17 -31.66
N ALA A 306 -32.01 12.12 -32.78
CA ALA A 306 -32.91 11.03 -33.11
C ALA A 306 -32.15 9.69 -33.11
N LEU A 307 -32.66 8.73 -32.33
CA LEU A 307 -32.16 7.36 -32.31
C LEU A 307 -32.33 6.72 -33.70
N PRO A 308 -31.32 6.01 -34.22
CA PRO A 308 -31.51 5.20 -35.42
C PRO A 308 -32.56 4.10 -35.14
N PRO A 309 -33.37 3.71 -36.15
CA PRO A 309 -34.40 2.71 -35.95
C PRO A 309 -33.79 1.38 -35.50
N ALA A 310 -34.40 0.78 -34.48
CA ALA A 310 -34.00 -0.52 -33.95
C ALA A 310 -33.99 -1.60 -35.04
N PRO A 311 -32.97 -2.48 -35.10
CA PRO A 311 -33.00 -3.63 -35.99
C PRO A 311 -34.16 -4.56 -35.57
N ARG A 312 -34.92 -5.03 -36.57
CA ARG A 312 -36.01 -6.00 -36.39
C ARG A 312 -35.46 -7.26 -35.68
N PRO A 313 -36.26 -7.94 -34.83
CA PRO A 313 -35.81 -9.15 -34.15
C PRO A 313 -35.61 -10.27 -35.17
N GLY A 314 -34.35 -10.47 -35.58
CA GLY A 314 -33.91 -11.66 -36.28
C GLY A 314 -33.76 -12.82 -35.29
N HIS A 315 -34.32 -13.97 -35.65
CA HIS A 315 -34.24 -15.23 -34.91
C HIS A 315 -32.80 -15.55 -34.47
N ALA A 316 -32.55 -15.57 -33.16
CA ALA A 316 -31.37 -16.20 -32.60
C ALA A 316 -31.60 -17.73 -32.55
N PRO A 317 -30.66 -18.57 -33.04
CA PRO A 317 -30.76 -20.02 -32.91
C PRO A 317 -30.60 -20.45 -31.44
N ARG A 318 -31.40 -21.45 -31.04
CA ARG A 318 -31.42 -22.01 -29.69
C ARG A 318 -30.02 -22.49 -29.25
N PRO A 319 -29.60 -22.24 -28.00
CA PRO A 319 -28.40 -22.86 -27.44
C PRO A 319 -28.62 -24.38 -27.24
N PRO A 320 -27.59 -25.21 -27.45
CA PRO A 320 -27.68 -26.66 -27.22
C PRO A 320 -27.87 -26.99 -25.73
N PRO A 321 -28.50 -28.14 -25.39
CA PRO A 321 -28.79 -28.49 -24.01
C PRO A 321 -27.51 -28.74 -23.19
N ARG A 322 -27.49 -28.17 -21.98
CA ARG A 322 -26.44 -28.39 -20.98
C ARG A 322 -26.31 -29.88 -20.65
N ARG A 323 -25.16 -30.48 -20.97
CA ARG A 323 -24.76 -31.78 -20.41
C ARG A 323 -24.47 -31.61 -18.92
N LEU A 324 -25.23 -32.32 -18.09
CA LEU A 324 -24.95 -32.52 -16.68
C LEU A 324 -23.60 -33.20 -16.52
N ALA A 325 -22.58 -32.45 -16.06
CA ALA A 325 -21.32 -33.04 -15.65
C ALA A 325 -21.50 -33.72 -14.29
N THR A 326 -21.36 -35.04 -14.32
CA THR A 326 -21.35 -35.98 -13.22
C THR A 326 -20.29 -35.64 -12.16
N ARG A 327 -20.67 -35.70 -10.89
CA ARG A 327 -19.77 -35.62 -9.72
C ARG A 327 -18.66 -36.69 -9.81
N PRO A 328 -17.38 -36.37 -9.56
CA PRO A 328 -16.36 -37.39 -9.35
C PRO A 328 -16.55 -38.03 -7.95
N ARG A 329 -16.61 -39.37 -7.92
CA ARG A 329 -16.55 -40.20 -6.71
C ARG A 329 -15.12 -40.19 -6.12
N PRO A 330 -14.96 -40.32 -4.79
CA PRO A 330 -13.64 -40.39 -4.15
C PRO A 330 -12.97 -41.76 -4.38
N LEU A 331 -11.69 -41.73 -4.72
CA LEU A 331 -10.80 -42.90 -4.72
C LEU A 331 -10.37 -43.17 -3.27
N CYS A 332 -10.96 -44.19 -2.67
CA CYS A 332 -10.38 -44.94 -1.56
C CYS A 332 -9.88 -46.25 -2.14
N ASP A 333 -8.58 -46.54 -2.02
CA ASP A 333 -8.05 -47.90 -1.94
C ASP A 333 -6.63 -47.84 -1.35
N ALA A 334 -6.51 -48.31 -0.11
CA ALA A 334 -5.28 -48.72 0.53
C ALA A 334 -5.38 -50.24 0.76
N PRO A 335 -4.39 -51.07 0.39
CA PRO A 335 -4.38 -52.48 0.78
C PRO A 335 -3.65 -52.68 2.13
N PRO A 336 -3.90 -53.81 2.82
CA PRO A 336 -3.62 -53.93 4.25
C PRO A 336 -2.27 -54.57 4.57
N ARG A 337 -1.79 -54.19 5.77
CA ARG A 337 -0.69 -54.71 6.61
C ARG A 337 0.74 -54.37 6.21
#